data_AF-K1XGV3-F1
#
_entry.id   AF-K1XGV3-F1
#
_cell.length_a   1.000
_cell.length_b   1.000
_cell.length_c   1.000
_cell.angle_alpha   90.00
_cell.angle_beta   90.00
_cell.angle_gamma   90.00
#
_symmetry.space_group_name_H-M   'P 1'
#
loop_
_entity.id
_entity.type
_entity.pdbx_description
1 polymer ?
#
loop_
_entity_poly.entity_id
_entity_poly.type
_entity_poly.pdbx_seq_one_letter_code
_entity_poly.pdbx_strand_id
1 'polypeptide(L)'
;MHYFPYLLLFLGGCTLTVGDIIMKKWVLNNDRLLFIFGLLVYLVGLVFLSYSFKYKNIAVASTIFVIVNIATLSLISWAYFKEPLSPLQMVGITLGVSSILFLELA
;
A
#
# COMPACT_ATOMS: atom_id res chain seq x y z
N MET A 1 5.47 15.86 -17.34
CA MET A 1 5.58 15.32 -15.97
C MET A 1 4.20 15.00 -15.36
N HIS A 2 3.27 14.38 -16.10
CA HIS A 2 1.90 14.14 -15.60
C HIS A 2 1.77 12.80 -14.85
N TYR A 3 2.59 11.80 -15.20
CA TYR A 3 2.51 10.43 -14.64
C TYR A 3 3.41 10.18 -13.42
N PHE A 4 4.37 11.06 -13.18
CA PHE A 4 5.36 10.94 -12.10
C PHE A 4 4.75 10.71 -10.70
N PRO A 5 3.71 11.44 -10.26
CA PRO A 5 3.13 11.20 -8.94
C PRO A 5 2.45 9.83 -8.81
N TYR A 6 1.82 9.32 -9.87
CA TYR A 6 1.21 7.99 -9.84
C TYR A 6 2.27 6.88 -9.75
N LEU A 7 3.41 7.05 -10.43
CA LEU A 7 4.53 6.12 -10.30
C LEU A 7 5.09 6.10 -8.87
N LEU A 8 5.27 7.27 -8.27
CA LEU A 8 5.69 7.42 -6.87
C LEU A 8 4.73 6.72 -5.91
N LEU A 9 3.42 6.91 -6.10
CA LEU A 9 2.38 6.27 -5.28
C LEU A 9 2.35 4.76 -5.47
N PHE A 10 2.54 4.28 -6.70
CA PHE A 10 2.62 2.85 -6.99
C PHE A 10 3.83 2.21 -6.32
N LEU A 11 5.03 2.78 -6.51
CA LEU A 11 6.25 2.28 -5.88
C LEU A 11 6.18 2.37 -4.35
N GLY A 12 5.62 3.45 -3.82
CA GLY A 12 5.39 3.65 -2.40
C GLY A 12 4.44 2.60 -1.81
N GLY A 13 3.30 2.35 -2.46
CA GLY A 13 2.33 1.34 -2.01
C GLY A 13 2.91 -0.08 -2.03
N CYS A 14 3.66 -0.42 -3.08
CA CYS A 14 4.40 -1.68 -3.17
C CYS A 14 5.47 -1.81 -2.07
N THR A 15 6.20 -0.74 -1.78
CA THR A 15 7.18 -0.71 -0.68
C THR A 15 6.49 -0.97 0.65
N LEU A 16 5.32 -0.38 0.86
CA LEU A 16 4.54 -0.59 2.07
C LEU A 16 4.08 -2.05 2.19
N THR A 17 3.71 -2.70 1.08
CA THR A 17 3.39 -4.13 1.06
C THR A 17 4.58 -4.99 1.45
N VAL A 18 5.80 -4.65 1.02
CA VAL A 18 7.01 -5.33 1.49
C VAL A 18 7.15 -5.19 3.01
N GLY A 19 6.90 -3.99 3.54
CA GLY A 19 6.83 -3.74 4.98
C GLY A 19 5.82 -4.63 5.70
N ASP A 20 4.59 -4.74 5.17
CA ASP A 20 3.53 -5.59 5.74
C ASP A 20 3.92 -7.06 5.78
N ILE A 21 4.55 -7.57 4.71
CA ILE A 21 5.03 -8.94 4.63
C ILE A 21 6.12 -9.20 5.68
N ILE A 22 7.06 -8.26 5.83
CA ILE A 22 8.13 -8.35 6.84
C ILE A 22 7.52 -8.32 8.24
N MET A 23 6.56 -7.42 8.50
CA MET A 23 5.87 -7.34 9.77
C MET A 23 5.07 -8.60 10.07
N LYS A 24 4.42 -9.20 9.08
CA LYS A 24 3.77 -10.50 9.24
C LYS A 24 4.76 -11.59 9.62
N LYS A 25 5.93 -11.63 8.98
CA LYS A 25 7.02 -12.56 9.35
C LYS A 25 7.57 -12.28 10.76
N TRP A 26 7.63 -11.01 11.16
CA TRP A 26 7.99 -10.64 12.53
C TRP A 26 6.96 -11.18 13.53
N VAL A 27 5.66 -11.01 13.30
CA VAL A 27 4.60 -11.52 14.19
C VAL A 27 4.72 -13.04 14.39
N LEU A 28 5.08 -13.77 13.34
CA LEU A 28 5.24 -15.24 13.40
C LEU A 28 6.52 -15.69 14.11
N ASN A 29 7.65 -14.97 13.94
CA ASN A 29 8.96 -15.39 14.46
C ASN A 29 9.38 -14.65 15.75
N ASN A 30 8.68 -13.57 16.10
CA ASN A 30 8.99 -12.65 17.19
C ASN A 30 10.44 -12.09 17.17
N ASP A 31 11.01 -11.92 15.98
CA ASP A 31 12.39 -11.48 15.78
C ASP A 31 12.51 -9.95 15.77
N ARG A 32 13.34 -9.40 16.67
CA ARG A 32 13.55 -7.94 16.82
C ARG A 32 14.15 -7.28 15.57
N LEU A 33 14.99 -7.98 14.80
CA LEU A 33 15.57 -7.47 13.56
C LEU A 33 14.52 -7.34 12.47
N LEU A 34 13.60 -8.30 12.35
CA LEU A 34 12.49 -8.20 11.39
C LEU A 34 11.59 -7.01 11.71
N PHE A 35 11.34 -6.72 12.99
CA PHE A 35 10.59 -5.53 13.39
C PHE A 35 11.29 -4.24 12.97
N ILE A 36 12.57 -4.08 13.30
CA ILE A 36 13.33 -2.87 12.94
C ILE A 36 13.38 -2.71 11.42
N PHE A 37 13.63 -3.78 10.68
CA PHE A 37 13.70 -3.74 9.23
C PHE A 37 12.34 -3.39 8.61
N GLY A 38 11.25 -4.01 9.08
CA GLY A 38 9.89 -3.69 8.64
C GLY A 38 9.54 -2.22 8.88
N LEU A 39 9.94 -1.68 10.04
CA LEU A 39 9.71 -0.28 10.40
C LEU A 39 10.45 0.68 9.45
N LEU A 40 11.72 0.38 9.13
CA LEU A 40 12.50 1.16 8.17
C LEU A 40 11.86 1.14 6.78
N VAL A 41 11.35 0.00 6.33
CA VAL A 41 10.65 -0.12 5.05
C VAL A 41 9.37 0.73 5.04
N TYR A 42 8.60 0.73 6.13
CA TYR A 42 7.45 1.63 6.25
C TYR A 42 7.82 3.10 6.16
N LEU A 43 8.91 3.52 6.82
CA LEU A 43 9.38 4.90 6.72
C LEU A 43 9.72 5.28 5.28
N VAL A 44 10.38 4.39 4.54
CA VAL A 44 10.66 4.62 3.11
C VAL A 44 9.36 4.75 2.30
N GLY A 45 8.37 3.88 2.54
CA GLY A 45 7.05 3.98 1.92
C GLY A 45 6.37 5.33 2.19
N LEU A 46 6.42 5.81 3.43
CA LEU A 46 5.86 7.10 3.83
C LEU A 46 6.61 8.28 3.22
N VAL A 47 7.91 8.17 2.97
CA VAL A 47 8.66 9.20 2.23
C VAL A 47 8.08 9.34 0.83
N PHE A 48 7.84 8.24 0.11
CA PHE A 48 7.21 8.31 -1.23
C PHE A 48 5.83 8.96 -1.19
N LEU A 49 5.01 8.61 -0.19
CA LEU A 49 3.71 9.25 0.03
C LEU A 49 3.85 10.75 0.27
N SER A 50 4.73 11.18 1.17
CA SER A 50 4.92 12.60 1.48
C SER A 50 5.39 13.42 0.27
N TYR A 51 6.24 12.86 -0.60
CA TYR A 51 6.63 13.51 -1.84
C TYR A 51 5.47 13.66 -2.83
N SER A 52 4.54 12.70 -2.85
CA SER A 52 3.37 12.76 -3.73
C SER A 52 2.41 13.90 -3.38
N PHE A 53 2.39 14.35 -2.11
CA PHE A 53 1.57 15.49 -1.66
C PHE A 53 1.97 16.83 -2.31
N LYS A 54 3.17 16.92 -2.88
CA LYS A 54 3.60 18.09 -3.66
C LYS A 54 2.88 18.20 -5.01
N TYR A 55 2.26 17.12 -5.48
CA TYR A 55 1.70 17.01 -6.84
C TYR A 55 0.20 16.69 -6.86
N LYS A 56 -0.36 16.17 -5.76
CA LYS A 56 -1.77 15.80 -5.64
C LYS A 56 -2.33 16.21 -4.28
N ASN A 57 -3.65 16.39 -4.22
CA ASN A 57 -4.37 16.51 -2.96
C ASN A 57 -4.02 15.33 -2.04
N ILE A 58 -3.76 15.64 -0.76
CA ILE A 58 -3.36 14.67 0.26
C ILE A 58 -4.36 13.51 0.34
N ALA A 59 -5.67 13.78 0.21
CA ALA A 59 -6.70 12.76 0.24
C ALA A 59 -6.60 11.79 -0.94
N VAL A 60 -6.47 12.31 -2.17
CA VAL A 60 -6.31 11.51 -3.39
C VAL A 60 -5.04 10.66 -3.31
N ALA A 61 -3.91 11.27 -2.96
CA ALA A 61 -2.62 10.61 -2.86
C ALA A 61 -2.64 9.47 -1.82
N SER A 62 -3.14 9.74 -0.61
CA SER A 62 -3.25 8.73 0.45
C SER A 62 -4.18 7.58 0.06
N THR A 63 -5.28 7.89 -0.61
CA THR A 63 -6.24 6.87 -1.07
C THR A 63 -5.63 5.95 -2.12
N ILE A 64 -4.99 6.51 -3.15
CA ILE A 64 -4.28 5.72 -4.17
C ILE A 64 -3.21 4.85 -3.51
N PHE A 65 -2.40 5.42 -2.63
CA PHE A 65 -1.32 4.73 -1.94
C PHE A 65 -1.81 3.51 -1.14
N VAL A 66 -2.87 3.69 -0.35
CA VAL A 66 -3.47 2.62 0.45
C VAL A 66 -4.12 1.57 -0.44
N ILE A 67 -4.78 1.96 -1.53
CA ILE A 67 -5.41 1.01 -2.46
C ILE A 67 -4.36 0.16 -3.17
N VAL A 68 -3.27 0.78 -3.65
CA VAL A 68 -2.16 0.03 -4.23
C VAL A 68 -1.65 -0.97 -3.20
N ASN A 69 -1.35 -0.53 -1.97
CA ASN A 69 -0.86 -1.39 -0.90
C ASN A 69 -1.80 -2.56 -0.60
N ILE A 70 -3.10 -2.31 -0.41
CA ILE A 70 -4.09 -3.37 -0.13
C ILE A 70 -4.21 -4.32 -1.31
N ALA A 71 -4.23 -3.82 -2.55
CA ALA A 71 -4.33 -4.66 -3.73
C ALA A 71 -3.10 -5.57 -3.88
N THR A 72 -1.89 -5.02 -3.76
CA THR A 72 -0.64 -5.79 -3.85
C THR A 72 -0.48 -6.73 -2.67
N LEU A 73 -0.85 -6.32 -1.46
CA LEU A 73 -0.82 -7.17 -0.28
C LEU A 73 -1.79 -8.33 -0.43
N SER A 74 -3.01 -8.08 -0.92
CA SER A 74 -4.01 -9.13 -1.14
C SER A 74 -3.55 -10.14 -2.18
N LEU A 75 -2.93 -9.70 -3.27
CA LEU A 75 -2.32 -10.56 -4.28
C LEU A 75 -1.19 -11.42 -3.70
N ILE A 76 -0.28 -10.83 -2.91
CA ILE A 76 0.84 -11.56 -2.32
C ILE A 76 0.36 -12.48 -1.19
N SER A 77 -0.63 -12.09 -0.40
CA SER A 77 -1.24 -12.95 0.62
C SER A 77 -1.87 -14.19 0.01
N TRP A 78 -2.57 -14.03 -1.11
CA TRP A 78 -3.08 -15.16 -1.87
C TRP A 78 -1.96 -16.04 -2.46
N ALA A 79 -0.94 -15.43 -3.09
CA ALA A 79 0.12 -16.18 -3.79
C ALA A 79 1.16 -16.84 -2.86
N TYR A 80 1.64 -16.13 -1.84
CA TYR A 80 2.72 -16.57 -0.96
C TYR A 80 2.21 -17.19 0.34
N PHE A 81 1.23 -16.55 0.99
CA PHE A 81 0.68 -17.03 2.26
C PHE A 81 -0.47 -18.02 2.08
N LYS A 82 -0.95 -18.23 0.85
CA LYS A 82 -2.08 -19.10 0.49
C LYS A 82 -3.36 -18.75 1.26
N GLU A 83 -3.52 -17.48 1.61
CA GLU A 83 -4.72 -16.99 2.29
C GLU A 83 -5.83 -16.75 1.25
N PRO A 84 -7.04 -17.30 1.47
CA PRO A 84 -8.13 -17.11 0.52
C PRO A 84 -8.59 -15.65 0.51
N LEU A 85 -8.68 -15.08 -0.68
CA LEU A 85 -9.29 -13.78 -0.93
C LEU A 85 -10.80 -13.87 -0.69
N SER A 86 -11.29 -13.18 0.34
CA SER A 86 -12.72 -13.15 0.63
C SER A 86 -13.47 -12.34 -0.46
N PRO A 87 -14.67 -12.78 -0.89
CA PRO A 87 -15.52 -11.99 -1.79
C PRO A 87 -15.76 -10.55 -1.28
N LEU A 88 -15.88 -10.37 0.03
CA LEU A 88 -16.04 -9.05 0.65
C LEU A 88 -14.79 -8.19 0.52
N GLN A 89 -13.59 -8.78 0.58
CA GLN A 89 -12.34 -8.05 0.36
C GLN A 89 -12.24 -7.55 -1.08
N MET A 90 -12.63 -8.38 -2.07
CA MET A 90 -12.65 -7.97 -3.47
C MET A 90 -13.61 -6.80 -3.69
N VAL A 91 -14.84 -6.87 -3.14
CA VAL A 91 -15.79 -5.75 -3.18
C VAL A 91 -15.21 -4.50 -2.53
N GLY A 92 -14.55 -4.64 -1.36
CA GLY A 92 -13.88 -3.54 -0.68
C GLY A 92 -12.79 -2.88 -1.52
N ILE A 93 -11.96 -3.67 -2.20
CA ILE A 93 -10.93 -3.15 -3.12
C ILE A 93 -11.57 -2.41 -4.30
N THR A 94 -12.62 -2.96 -4.91
CA THR A 94 -13.33 -2.31 -6.03
C THR A 94 -13.97 -0.99 -5.62
N LEU A 95 -14.61 -0.93 -4.44
CA LEU A 95 -15.16 0.31 -3.89
C LEU A 95 -14.06 1.32 -3.57
N GLY A 96 -12.94 0.84 -3.03
CA GLY A 96 -11.73 1.65 -2.82
C GLY A 96 -11.27 2.31 -4.12
N VAL A 97 -11.04 1.53 -5.17
CA VAL A 97 -10.64 2.07 -6.48
C VAL A 97 -11.65 3.09 -7.01
N SER A 98 -12.95 2.82 -6.83
CA SER A 98 -14.02 3.74 -7.25
C SER A 98 -13.98 5.08 -6.49
N SER A 99 -13.56 5.07 -5.22
CA SER A 99 -13.42 6.30 -4.43
C SER A 99 -12.36 7.26 -4.96
N ILE A 100 -11.32 6.74 -5.63
CA ILE A 100 -10.30 7.58 -6.29
C ILE A 100 -10.96 8.47 -7.35
N LEU A 101 -11.89 7.92 -8.13
CA LEU A 101 -12.58 8.68 -9.19
C LEU A 101 -13.34 9.88 -8.61
N PHE A 102 -14.07 9.66 -7.51
CA PHE A 102 -14.80 10.74 -6.83
C PHE A 102 -13.85 11.78 -6.23
N LEU A 103 -12.73 11.35 -5.65
CA LEU A 103 -11.76 12.26 -5.04
C LEU A 103 -10.96 13.06 -6.08
N GLU A 104 -10.78 12.55 -7.31
CA GLU A 104 -10.14 13.32 -8.39
C GLU A 104 -11.09 14.32 -9.06
N LEU A 105 -12.41 14.07 -8.99
CA LEU A 105 -13.43 14.98 -9.51
C LEU A 105 -13.78 16.13 -8.55
N ALA A 106 -13.49 15.98 -7.25
CA ALA A 106 -13.76 16.96 -6.20
C ALA A 106 -12.66 18.02 -6.10
#